data_AF-A0A453P426-F1
#
_entry.id   AF-A0A453P426-F1
#
_cell.length_a   1.000
_cell.length_b   1.000
_cell.length_c   1.000
_cell.angle_alpha   90.00
_cell.angle_beta   90.00
_cell.angle_gamma   90.00
#
_symmetry.space_group_name_H-M   'P 1'
#
loop_
_entity.id
_entity.type
_entity.pdbx_description
1 polymer ?
#
loop_
_entity_poly.entity_id
_entity_poly.type
_entity_poly.pdbx_seq_one_letter_code
_entity_poly.pdbx_strand_id
1 'polypeptide(L)'
;MNWVFTIKQGTEISLERPWRRETMHRLVEEATGVDFNSFGDVESAKNAAKGLLGFKTESSENTSLQACSSVGHVLNEVFETVVESTLVQPTFVLDYPVEISPLAKPHRRYAGLTERFELFVCGREIGNAFSELTDPIDQ
;
A
#
# COMPACT_ATOMS: atom_id res chain seq x y z
N MET A 1 -27.57 -10.60 11.61
CA MET A 1 -27.26 -11.51 10.49
C MET A 1 -25.76 -11.51 10.35
N ASN A 2 -25.10 -12.64 10.62
CA ASN A 2 -23.65 -12.77 10.42
C ASN A 2 -23.43 -13.10 8.94
N TRP A 3 -22.78 -12.20 8.23
CA TRP A 3 -22.46 -12.34 6.81
C TRP A 3 -21.06 -12.95 6.68
N VAL A 4 -20.94 -14.24 6.98
CA VAL A 4 -19.71 -15.03 6.78
C VAL A 4 -19.85 -15.79 5.47
N PHE A 5 -18.86 -15.63 4.59
CA PHE A 5 -18.80 -16.31 3.30
C PHE A 5 -17.52 -17.13 3.21
N THR A 6 -17.61 -18.33 2.64
CA THR A 6 -16.45 -19.18 2.34
C THR A 6 -16.14 -19.06 0.85
N ILE A 7 -14.92 -18.65 0.50
CA ILE A 7 -14.46 -18.64 -0.90
C ILE A 7 -13.86 -19.99 -1.31
N LYS A 8 -13.74 -20.23 -2.63
CA LYS A 8 -13.07 -21.42 -3.21
C LYS A 8 -11.60 -21.47 -2.79
N GLN A 9 -11.35 -22.08 -1.63
CA GLN A 9 -10.06 -22.50 -1.03
C GLN A 9 -10.23 -22.81 0.47
N GLY A 10 -11.43 -22.62 1.06
CA GLY A 10 -11.71 -22.93 2.47
C GLY A 10 -11.45 -21.76 3.43
N THR A 11 -10.97 -20.63 2.92
CA THR A 11 -10.78 -19.41 3.69
C THR A 11 -12.12 -18.72 3.95
N GLU A 12 -12.44 -18.50 5.23
CA GLU A 12 -13.62 -17.74 5.65
C GLU A 12 -13.36 -16.23 5.65
N ILE A 13 -14.29 -15.48 5.07
CA ILE A 13 -14.25 -14.03 4.98
C ILE A 13 -15.48 -13.49 5.68
N SER A 14 -15.25 -12.58 6.63
CA SER A 14 -16.33 -11.86 7.30
C SER A 14 -16.54 -10.51 6.62
N LEU A 15 -17.76 -10.27 6.16
CA LEU A 15 -18.17 -8.93 5.68
C LEU A 15 -18.83 -8.10 6.78
N GLU A 16 -18.77 -8.56 8.03
CA GLU A 16 -19.25 -7.80 9.17
C GLU A 16 -18.44 -6.51 9.34
N ARG A 17 -19.16 -5.41 9.59
CA ARG A 17 -18.55 -4.09 9.79
C ARG A 17 -18.24 -3.89 11.28
N PRO A 18 -17.22 -3.09 11.63
CA PRO A 18 -16.37 -2.30 10.73
C PRO A 18 -15.20 -3.10 10.13
N TRP A 19 -14.88 -2.82 8.86
CA TRP A 19 -13.67 -3.33 8.22
C TRP A 19 -12.42 -2.62 8.75
N ARG A 20 -11.28 -3.32 8.71
CA ARG A 20 -9.98 -2.77 9.09
C ARG A 20 -9.68 -1.54 8.22
N ARG A 21 -9.11 -0.51 8.82
CA ARG A 21 -8.65 0.71 8.16
C ARG A 21 -7.23 0.97 8.63
N GLU A 22 -6.29 1.05 7.70
CA GLU A 22 -4.88 1.22 8.06
C GLU A 22 -4.12 1.94 6.96
N THR A 23 -3.07 2.69 7.32
CA THR A 23 -2.22 3.36 6.33
C THR A 23 -1.27 2.37 5.66
N MET A 24 -0.90 2.63 4.40
CA MET A 24 0.10 1.83 3.69
C MET A 24 1.42 1.73 4.47
N HIS A 25 1.89 2.85 5.02
CA HIS A 25 3.12 2.93 5.82
C HIS A 25 3.11 1.95 6.99
N ARG A 26 2.04 1.98 7.79
CA ARG A 26 1.95 1.13 8.98
C ARG A 26 1.77 -0.35 8.61
N LEU A 27 1.05 -0.67 7.54
CA LEU A 27 0.94 -2.06 7.07
C LEU A 27 2.31 -2.62 6.65
N VAL A 28 3.11 -1.82 5.94
CA VAL A 28 4.48 -2.20 5.57
C VAL A 28 5.37 -2.33 6.80
N GLU A 29 5.31 -1.38 7.74
CA GLU A 29 6.06 -1.43 9.00
C GLU A 29 5.69 -2.68 9.82
N GLU A 30 4.40 -3.01 9.95
CA GLU A 30 3.92 -4.20 10.65
C GLU A 30 4.42 -5.51 10.00
N ALA A 31 4.47 -5.56 8.67
CA ALA A 31 4.89 -6.76 7.94
C ALA A 31 6.41 -6.93 7.87
N THR A 32 7.17 -5.83 7.83
CA THR A 32 8.60 -5.83 7.50
C THR A 32 9.51 -5.37 8.65
N GLY A 33 8.95 -4.64 9.62
CA GLY A 33 9.69 -3.94 10.67
C GLY A 33 10.40 -2.67 10.21
N VAL A 34 10.19 -2.23 8.95
CA VAL A 34 10.85 -1.05 8.39
C VAL A 34 9.87 0.13 8.35
N ASP A 35 10.21 1.21 9.06
CA ASP A 35 9.49 2.47 9.00
C ASP A 35 9.97 3.33 7.82
N PHE A 36 9.15 3.40 6.77
CA PHE A 36 9.45 4.17 5.58
C PHE A 36 9.35 5.70 5.77
N ASN A 37 8.72 6.18 6.85
CA ASN A 37 8.73 7.62 7.17
C ASN A 37 10.10 8.12 7.60
N SER A 38 11.00 7.21 8.00
CA SER A 38 12.33 7.55 8.49
C SER A 38 13.36 7.84 7.39
N PHE A 39 13.05 7.51 6.13
CA PHE A 39 13.98 7.70 5.02
C PHE A 39 13.93 9.11 4.44
N GLY A 40 15.10 9.75 4.34
CA GLY A 40 15.26 11.05 3.67
C GLY A 40 15.64 10.95 2.19
N ASP A 41 16.03 9.76 1.72
CA ASP A 41 16.51 9.53 0.37
C ASP A 41 16.04 8.17 -0.19
N VAL A 42 15.93 8.08 -1.52
CA VAL A 42 15.42 6.88 -2.19
C VAL A 42 16.41 5.71 -2.12
N GLU A 43 17.71 5.96 -2.08
CA GLU A 43 18.72 4.91 -2.12
C GLU A 43 18.78 4.13 -0.80
N SER A 44 18.67 4.81 0.34
CA SER A 44 18.53 4.18 1.65
C SER A 44 17.26 3.33 1.74
N ALA A 45 16.13 3.84 1.24
CA ALA A 45 14.88 3.09 1.15
C ALA A 45 15.00 1.83 0.27
N LYS A 46 15.62 1.93 -0.92
CA LYS A 46 15.88 0.77 -1.80
C LYS A 46 16.76 -0.27 -1.12
N ASN A 47 17.79 0.16 -0.40
CA ASN A 47 18.69 -0.76 0.31
C ASN A 47 17.98 -1.49 1.46
N ALA A 48 17.09 -0.82 2.18
CA ALA A 48 16.24 -1.47 3.18
C ALA A 48 15.28 -2.48 2.52
N ALA A 49 14.67 -2.13 1.39
CA ALA A 49 13.75 -2.99 0.65
C ALA A 49 14.40 -4.28 0.15
N LYS A 50 15.64 -4.23 -0.37
CA LYS A 50 16.39 -5.41 -0.86
C LYS A 50 16.58 -6.50 0.20
N GLY A 51 16.60 -6.16 1.49
CA GLY A 51 16.78 -7.12 2.58
C GLY A 51 15.51 -7.90 2.97
N LEU A 52 14.34 -7.49 2.45
CA LEU A 52 13.05 -8.01 2.85
C LEU A 52 12.73 -9.35 2.16
N LEU A 53 11.91 -10.18 2.82
CA LEU A 53 11.63 -11.57 2.42
C LEU A 53 11.16 -11.75 0.97
N GLY A 54 10.48 -10.76 0.38
CA GLY A 54 10.03 -10.79 -1.02
C GLY A 54 11.13 -10.54 -2.05
N PHE A 55 12.15 -9.75 -1.73
CA PHE A 55 13.19 -9.33 -2.68
C PHE A 55 14.46 -10.18 -2.66
N LYS A 56 14.45 -11.31 -1.92
CA LYS A 56 15.60 -12.21 -1.78
C LYS A 56 15.86 -13.11 -2.99
N THR A 57 15.01 -13.08 -4.03
CA THR A 57 15.13 -13.97 -5.19
C THR A 57 15.46 -13.16 -6.45
N GLU A 58 16.63 -13.45 -7.03
CA GLU A 58 17.26 -12.74 -8.14
C GLU A 58 16.41 -12.76 -9.43
N SER A 59 15.99 -11.58 -9.92
CA SER A 59 16.32 -11.02 -11.26
C SER A 59 15.27 -10.02 -11.79
N SER A 60 13.96 -10.25 -11.60
CA SER A 60 12.91 -9.35 -12.11
C SER A 60 12.52 -8.24 -11.15
N GLU A 61 12.33 -8.54 -9.87
CA GLU A 61 11.82 -7.59 -8.85
C GLU A 61 12.86 -6.54 -8.42
N ASN A 62 14.15 -6.89 -8.56
CA ASN A 62 15.23 -5.92 -8.42
C ASN A 62 15.10 -4.82 -9.49
N THR A 63 14.60 -5.14 -10.70
CA THR A 63 14.41 -4.14 -11.75
C THR A 63 13.33 -3.12 -11.38
N SER A 64 12.22 -3.55 -10.79
CA SER A 64 11.17 -2.65 -10.30
C SER A 64 11.68 -1.72 -9.20
N LEU A 65 12.38 -2.28 -8.19
CA LEU A 65 13.02 -1.46 -7.15
C LEU A 65 14.04 -0.47 -7.70
N GLN A 66 14.80 -0.83 -8.74
CA GLN A 66 15.76 0.09 -9.37
C GLN A 66 15.05 1.24 -10.09
N ALA A 67 13.87 0.97 -10.69
CA ALA A 67 13.06 1.97 -11.38
C ALA A 67 12.36 2.97 -10.44
N CYS A 68 12.25 2.67 -9.15
CA CYS A 68 11.67 3.59 -8.16
C CYS A 68 12.46 4.92 -8.12
N SER A 69 11.73 6.03 -8.28
CA SER A 69 12.30 7.39 -8.32
C SER A 69 12.11 8.18 -7.01
N SER A 70 11.31 7.67 -6.06
CA SER A 70 11.07 8.28 -4.76
C SER A 70 10.89 7.24 -3.66
N VAL A 71 10.96 7.66 -2.40
CA VAL A 71 10.67 6.80 -1.23
C VAL A 71 9.24 6.24 -1.32
N GLY A 72 8.27 7.05 -1.76
CA GLY A 72 6.89 6.62 -1.96
C GLY A 72 6.75 5.49 -2.99
N HIS A 73 7.53 5.51 -4.08
CA HIS A 73 7.56 4.40 -5.05
C HIS A 73 8.13 3.12 -4.43
N VAL A 74 9.19 3.23 -3.62
CA VAL A 74 9.77 2.06 -2.94
C VAL A 74 8.79 1.47 -1.94
N LEU A 75 8.11 2.33 -1.17
CA LEU A 75 7.06 1.89 -0.24
C LEU A 75 5.96 1.11 -0.96
N ASN A 76 5.49 1.62 -2.10
CA ASN A 76 4.46 0.96 -2.90
C ASN A 76 4.92 -0.41 -3.40
N GLU A 77 6.13 -0.50 -3.95
CA GLU A 77 6.70 -1.75 -4.43
C GLU A 77 6.80 -2.80 -3.30
N VAL A 78 7.22 -2.36 -2.10
CA VAL A 78 7.28 -3.24 -0.92
C VAL A 78 5.87 -3.66 -0.47
N PHE A 79 4.90 -2.75 -0.51
CA PHE A 79 3.51 -3.06 -0.20
C PHE A 79 2.94 -4.13 -1.14
N GLU A 80 3.06 -3.94 -2.45
CA GLU A 80 2.58 -4.89 -3.48
C GLU A 80 3.24 -6.27 -3.32
N THR A 81 4.55 -6.28 -3.06
CA THR A 81 5.32 -7.53 -2.96
C THR A 81 5.05 -8.29 -1.66
N VAL A 82 4.99 -7.60 -0.52
CA VAL A 82 5.03 -8.22 0.81
C VAL A 82 3.69 -8.21 1.52
N VAL A 83 2.87 -7.17 1.30
CA VAL A 83 1.67 -6.91 2.10
C VAL A 83 0.40 -7.30 1.37
N GLU A 84 0.25 -6.94 0.10
CA GLU A 84 -1.00 -7.06 -0.65
C GLU A 84 -1.62 -8.47 -0.52
N SER A 85 -0.85 -9.51 -0.83
CA SER A 85 -1.32 -10.91 -0.79
C SER A 85 -1.73 -11.39 0.61
N THR A 86 -1.32 -10.69 1.67
CA THR A 86 -1.64 -11.02 3.07
C THR A 86 -2.99 -10.45 3.53
N LEU A 87 -3.56 -9.49 2.80
CA LEU A 87 -4.82 -8.82 3.15
C LEU A 87 -6.05 -9.69 2.82
N VAL A 88 -6.24 -10.75 3.60
CA VAL A 88 -7.33 -11.73 3.41
C VAL A 88 -8.70 -11.15 3.76
N GLN A 89 -8.84 -10.54 4.94
CA GLN A 89 -10.08 -9.89 5.38
C GLN A 89 -10.22 -8.49 4.76
N PRO A 90 -11.45 -7.97 4.58
CA PRO A 90 -11.67 -6.64 4.05
C PRO A 90 -10.87 -5.58 4.82
N THR A 91 -9.97 -4.93 4.11
CA THR A 91 -9.07 -3.92 4.66
C THR A 91 -9.05 -2.71 3.74
N PHE A 92 -9.39 -1.54 4.27
CA PHE A 92 -9.11 -0.28 3.62
C PHE A 92 -7.66 0.11 3.88
N VAL A 93 -6.87 0.19 2.82
CA VAL A 93 -5.52 0.74 2.84
C VAL A 93 -5.65 2.23 2.53
N LEU A 94 -5.10 3.07 3.39
CA LEU A 94 -5.28 4.52 3.39
C LEU A 94 -3.97 5.26 3.13
N ASP A 95 -4.09 6.53 2.77
CA ASP A 95 -3.04 7.54 2.82
C ASP A 95 -1.81 7.19 1.96
N TYR A 96 -2.05 7.06 0.66
CA TYR A 96 -1.03 6.73 -0.34
C TYR A 96 -0.08 7.91 -0.56
N PRO A 97 1.22 7.66 -0.78
CA PRO A 97 2.17 8.70 -1.20
C PRO A 97 1.68 9.50 -2.41
N VAL A 98 2.01 10.79 -2.43
CA VAL A 98 1.67 11.71 -3.54
C VAL A 98 2.29 11.26 -4.86
N GLU A 99 3.49 10.69 -4.82
CA GLU A 99 4.24 10.29 -6.01
C GLU A 99 3.57 9.16 -6.80
N ILE A 100 2.74 8.34 -6.14
CA ILE A 100 2.00 7.23 -6.75
C ILE A 100 0.51 7.55 -6.97
N SER A 101 0.09 8.78 -6.68
CA SER A 101 -1.32 9.19 -6.66
C SER A 101 -1.54 10.53 -7.37
N PRO A 102 -1.24 10.64 -8.68
CA PRO A 102 -1.21 11.92 -9.41
C PRO A 102 -2.57 12.62 -9.49
N LEU A 103 -3.67 11.87 -9.41
CA LEU A 103 -5.04 12.42 -9.51
C LEU A 103 -5.70 12.63 -8.15
N ALA A 104 -5.04 12.22 -7.05
CA ALA A 104 -5.59 12.30 -5.72
C ALA A 104 -5.17 13.62 -5.06
N LYS A 105 -6.12 14.25 -4.37
CA LYS A 105 -5.86 15.46 -3.62
C LYS A 105 -4.84 15.20 -2.50
N PRO A 106 -3.88 16.13 -2.27
CA PRO A 106 -2.98 16.06 -1.12
C PRO A 106 -3.75 15.93 0.20
N HIS A 107 -3.20 15.15 1.12
CA HIS A 107 -3.81 14.87 2.41
C HIS A 107 -3.85 16.15 3.26
N ARG A 108 -5.02 16.48 3.82
CA ARG A 108 -5.24 17.77 4.50
C ARG A 108 -4.38 18.02 5.75
N ARG A 109 -3.80 16.95 6.33
CA ARG A 109 -2.99 17.01 7.57
C ARG A 109 -1.58 16.46 7.45
N TYR A 110 -1.28 15.68 6.41
CA TYR A 110 -0.04 14.90 6.34
C TYR A 110 0.63 15.19 5.00
N ALA A 111 1.71 15.96 5.04
CA ALA A 111 2.47 16.29 3.84
C ALA A 111 3.04 15.03 3.19
N GLY A 112 3.08 15.00 1.86
CA GLY A 112 3.58 13.85 1.10
C GLY A 112 2.58 12.69 0.93
N LEU A 113 1.39 12.76 1.54
CA LEU A 113 0.33 11.76 1.38
C LEU A 113 -0.88 12.34 0.64
N THR A 114 -1.79 11.47 0.21
CA THR A 114 -3.05 11.82 -0.47
C THR A 114 -4.27 11.27 0.25
N GLU A 115 -5.44 11.88 0.02
CA GLU A 115 -6.71 11.34 0.52
C GLU A 115 -7.25 10.26 -0.42
N ARG A 116 -6.50 9.15 -0.50
CA ARG A 116 -6.82 7.96 -1.29
C ARG A 116 -6.98 6.75 -0.37
N PHE A 117 -7.89 5.86 -0.75
CA PHE A 117 -7.95 4.52 -0.21
C PHE A 117 -8.20 3.47 -1.27
N GLU A 118 -7.74 2.27 -0.99
CA GLU A 118 -8.11 1.07 -1.73
C GLU A 118 -8.68 0.03 -0.77
N LEU A 119 -9.65 -0.74 -1.25
CA LEU A 119 -10.23 -1.87 -0.54
C LEU A 119 -9.57 -3.15 -1.03
N PHE A 120 -8.90 -3.87 -0.13
CA PHE A 120 -8.38 -5.20 -0.40
C PHE A 120 -9.24 -6.28 0.26
N VAL A 121 -9.48 -7.36 -0.49
CA VAL A 121 -10.13 -8.58 0.01
C VAL A 121 -9.49 -9.78 -0.69
N CYS A 122 -9.19 -10.85 0.03
CA CYS A 122 -8.49 -12.04 -0.52
C CYS A 122 -7.13 -11.72 -1.14
N GLY A 123 -6.43 -10.72 -0.64
CA GLY A 123 -5.16 -10.26 -1.21
C GLY A 123 -5.28 -9.72 -2.63
N ARG A 124 -6.42 -9.11 -2.96
CA ARG A 124 -6.67 -8.43 -4.22
C ARG A 124 -7.34 -7.09 -3.97
N GLU A 125 -6.96 -6.09 -4.76
CA GLU A 125 -7.69 -4.83 -4.84
C GLU A 125 -9.10 -5.08 -5.42
N ILE A 126 -10.13 -4.58 -4.72
CA ILE A 126 -11.55 -4.69 -5.10
C ILE A 126 -12.14 -3.32 -5.41
N GLY A 127 -11.48 -2.23 -5.00
CA GLY A 127 -11.88 -0.90 -5.38
C GLY A 127 -10.91 0.17 -4.91
N ASN A 128 -10.85 1.25 -5.66
CA ASN A 128 -10.02 2.42 -5.42
C ASN A 128 -10.91 3.66 -5.37
N ALA A 129 -10.67 4.53 -4.41
CA ALA A 129 -11.33 5.82 -4.33
C ALA A 129 -10.39 6.87 -3.74
N PHE A 130 -10.54 8.11 -4.19
CA PHE A 130 -9.76 9.23 -3.71
C PHE A 130 -10.59 10.51 -3.74
N SER A 131 -10.22 11.47 -2.90
CA SER A 131 -10.72 12.83 -3.07
C SER A 131 -10.09 13.41 -4.32
N GLU A 132 -10.91 13.75 -5.31
CA GLU A 132 -10.45 14.23 -6.61
C GLU A 132 -9.66 15.53 -6.49
N LEU A 133 -8.51 15.58 -7.18
CA LEU A 133 -7.78 16.82 -7.39
C LEU A 133 -8.61 17.74 -8.28
N THR A 134 -8.94 18.93 -7.78
CA THR A 134 -9.87 19.88 -8.40
C THR A 134 -9.21 21.21 -8.75
N ASP A 135 -7.91 21.36 -8.48
CA ASP A 135 -7.15 22.56 -8.86
C ASP A 135 -6.64 22.37 -10.30
N PRO A 136 -7.05 23.23 -11.26
CA PRO A 136 -6.69 23.09 -12.66
C PRO A 136 -5.19 23.36 -12.96
N ILE A 137 -4.44 23.93 -12.02
CA ILE A 137 -2.99 24.16 -12.18
C ILE A 137 -2.21 22.88 -11.83
N ASP A 138 -2.71 22.11 -10.86
CA ASP A 138 -2.04 20.91 -10.34
C ASP A 138 -2.53 19.60 -11.02
N GLN A 139 -3.59 19.66 -11.84
CA GLN A 139 -4.21 18.51 -12.53
C GLN A 139 -3.52 18.14 -13.85
#